data_AF-A0A3N5KWR0-F1
#
_entry.id   AF-A0A3N5KWR0-F1
#
_cell.length_a   1.000
_cell.length_b   1.000
_cell.length_c   1.000
_cell.angle_alpha   90.00
_cell.angle_beta   90.00
_cell.angle_gamma   90.00
#
_symmetry.space_group_name_H-M   'P 1'
#
loop_
_entity.id
_entity.type
_entity.pdbx_description
1 polymer ?
#
loop_
_entity_poly.entity_id
_entity_poly.type
_entity_poly.pdbx_seq_one_letter_code
_entity_poly.pdbx_strand_id
1 'polypeptide(L)'
;MENTKTILDNTKTILDLKDAFKGETTASAKYAAYSKKAQEDGYKNIAVLFEAASHAEKIHANNHKKALEELGDKPDDFNPEFEVKSTKDNLQDAINGETYEVTTMYPGFIETAKAAKVRNAIVTFNYAFKTEMKHKILFEAAMDSLNAGKESELPSVYRVCPLCGNTYETEVPGKCGICGEPAGDFIVFK
;
A
#
# COMPACT_ATOMS: atom_id res chain seq x y z
N MET A 1 -37.59 -25.00 16.99
CA MET A 1 -36.15 -24.78 16.73
C MET A 1 -36.06 -24.24 15.33
N GLU A 2 -35.88 -22.93 15.18
CA GLU A 2 -35.70 -22.29 13.89
C GLU A 2 -34.33 -21.62 13.96
N ASN A 3 -33.34 -22.29 13.37
CA ASN A 3 -31.96 -21.83 13.36
C ASN A 3 -31.86 -20.78 12.24
N THR A 4 -32.36 -19.58 12.50
CA THR A 4 -32.23 -18.44 11.58
C THR A 4 -30.76 -18.04 11.55
N LYS A 5 -30.01 -18.65 10.62
CA LYS A 5 -28.65 -18.25 10.28
C LYS A 5 -28.75 -16.83 9.72
N THR A 6 -28.53 -15.83 10.56
CA THR A 6 -28.48 -14.42 10.14
C THR A 6 -27.48 -14.30 9.00
N ILE A 7 -27.96 -14.03 7.79
CA ILE A 7 -27.11 -13.69 6.67
C ILE A 7 -26.55 -12.30 6.98
N LEU A 8 -25.23 -12.22 7.19
CA LEU A 8 -24.55 -10.95 7.37
C LEU A 8 -24.48 -10.27 6.00
N ASP A 9 -24.99 -9.05 5.91
CA ASP A 9 -24.86 -8.21 4.72
C ASP A 9 -23.41 -7.74 4.60
N ASN A 10 -22.73 -8.21 3.55
CA ASN A 10 -21.36 -7.88 3.22
C ASN A 10 -21.24 -6.90 2.04
N THR A 11 -22.36 -6.37 1.53
CA THR A 11 -22.39 -5.51 0.33
C THR A 11 -21.44 -4.32 0.47
N LYS A 12 -21.45 -3.65 1.62
CA LYS A 12 -20.56 -2.50 1.85
C LYS A 12 -19.09 -2.91 1.93
N THR A 13 -18.75 -4.06 2.53
CA THR A 13 -17.37 -4.57 2.54
C THR A 13 -16.88 -4.93 1.14
N ILE A 14 -17.75 -5.47 0.28
CA ILE A 14 -17.43 -5.73 -1.13
C ILE A 14 -17.10 -4.42 -1.84
N LEU A 15 -17.93 -3.38 -1.69
CA LEU A 15 -17.66 -2.05 -2.27
C LEU A 15 -16.33 -1.47 -1.76
N ASP A 16 -16.09 -1.53 -0.45
CA ASP A 16 -14.86 -1.03 0.17
C ASP A 16 -13.62 -1.79 -0.36
N LEU A 17 -13.71 -3.10 -0.59
CA LEU A 17 -12.63 -3.88 -1.19
C LEU A 17 -12.40 -3.52 -2.67
N LYS A 18 -13.45 -3.21 -3.44
CA LYS A 18 -13.32 -2.74 -4.83
C LYS A 18 -12.65 -1.37 -4.89
N ASP A 19 -13.04 -0.46 -3.99
CA ASP A 19 -12.45 0.86 -3.87
C ASP A 19 -10.97 0.76 -3.47
N ALA A 20 -10.63 -0.07 -2.47
CA ALA A 20 -9.24 -0.34 -2.08
C ALA A 20 -8.44 -0.94 -3.24
N PHE A 21 -8.96 -1.95 -3.93
CA PHE A 21 -8.29 -2.53 -5.10
C PHE A 21 -7.98 -1.47 -6.17
N LYS A 22 -8.94 -0.59 -6.45
CA LYS A 22 -8.79 0.48 -7.44
C LYS A 22 -7.74 1.49 -7.00
N GLY A 23 -7.79 1.93 -5.73
CA GLY A 23 -6.82 2.84 -5.12
C GLY A 23 -5.41 2.29 -5.21
N GLU A 24 -5.20 1.09 -4.69
CA GLU A 24 -3.90 0.41 -4.62
C GLU A 24 -3.30 0.10 -6.00
N THR A 25 -4.13 -0.34 -6.94
CA THR A 25 -3.69 -0.55 -8.33
C THR A 25 -3.27 0.77 -8.98
N THR A 26 -3.96 1.87 -8.66
CA THR A 26 -3.61 3.21 -9.14
C THR A 26 -2.33 3.71 -8.49
N ALA A 27 -2.18 3.56 -7.17
CA ALA A 27 -0.99 3.92 -6.42
C ALA A 27 0.24 3.14 -6.91
N SER A 28 0.11 1.82 -7.12
CA SER A 28 1.17 1.00 -7.71
C SER A 28 1.64 1.52 -9.07
N ALA A 29 0.70 1.80 -9.99
CA ALA A 29 1.04 2.31 -11.33
C ALA A 29 1.67 3.71 -11.27
N LYS A 30 1.12 4.57 -10.42
CA LYS A 30 1.59 5.94 -10.19
C LYS A 30 3.01 5.94 -9.61
N TYR A 31 3.27 5.17 -8.56
CA TYR A 31 4.59 5.09 -7.92
C TYR A 31 5.65 4.48 -8.85
N ALA A 32 5.29 3.53 -9.71
CA ALA A 32 6.21 3.04 -10.76
C ALA A 32 6.62 4.17 -11.73
N ALA A 33 5.68 5.03 -12.11
CA ALA A 33 5.98 6.19 -12.95
C ALA A 33 6.78 7.26 -12.19
N TYR A 34 6.49 7.46 -10.91
CA TYR A 34 7.20 8.41 -10.04
C TYR A 34 8.65 7.99 -9.79
N SER A 35 8.90 6.68 -9.65
CA SER A 35 10.25 6.12 -9.58
C SER A 35 11.07 6.49 -10.82
N LYS A 36 10.54 6.26 -12.03
CA LYS A 36 11.20 6.64 -13.28
C LYS A 36 11.50 8.14 -13.33
N LYS A 37 10.51 8.96 -12.94
CA LYS A 37 10.68 10.40 -12.92
C LYS A 37 11.74 10.87 -11.92
N ALA A 38 11.81 10.25 -10.75
CA ALA A 38 12.87 10.50 -9.77
C ALA A 38 14.25 10.15 -10.32
N GLN A 39 14.40 9.09 -11.10
CA GLN A 39 15.66 8.77 -11.78
C GLN A 39 16.03 9.85 -12.81
N GLU A 40 15.07 10.30 -13.62
CA GLU A 40 15.27 11.35 -14.63
C GLU A 40 15.67 12.70 -14.00
N ASP A 41 15.09 13.03 -12.85
CA ASP A 41 15.39 14.24 -12.09
C ASP A 41 16.71 14.11 -11.29
N GLY A 42 17.34 12.92 -11.25
CA GLY A 42 18.62 12.67 -10.60
C GLY A 42 18.56 12.18 -9.15
N TYR A 43 17.37 11.85 -8.64
CA TYR A 43 17.12 11.42 -7.26
C TYR A 43 17.00 9.90 -7.15
N LYS A 44 18.15 9.21 -7.13
CA LYS A 44 18.23 7.75 -7.21
C LYS A 44 17.63 7.04 -5.99
N ASN A 45 17.93 7.48 -4.77
CA ASN A 45 17.40 6.85 -3.56
C ASN A 45 15.88 7.06 -3.43
N ILE A 46 15.37 8.23 -3.84
CA ILE A 46 13.93 8.48 -3.92
C ILE A 46 13.28 7.57 -4.97
N ALA A 47 13.95 7.32 -6.09
CA ALA A 47 13.45 6.38 -7.09
C ALA A 47 13.33 4.95 -6.56
N VAL A 48 14.31 4.47 -5.78
CA VAL A 48 14.25 3.14 -5.14
C VAL A 48 13.09 3.06 -4.14
N LEU A 49 12.86 4.13 -3.36
CA LEU A 49 11.71 4.19 -2.45
C LEU A 49 10.38 4.05 -3.21
N PHE A 50 10.18 4.83 -4.28
CA PHE A 50 8.97 4.73 -5.09
C PHE A 50 8.80 3.35 -5.76
N GLU A 51 9.89 2.71 -6.16
CA GLU A 51 9.83 1.37 -6.74
C GLU A 51 9.40 0.33 -5.71
N ALA A 52 9.95 0.41 -4.49
CA ALA A 52 9.57 -0.46 -3.39
C ALA A 52 8.10 -0.27 -2.97
N ALA A 53 7.64 0.97 -2.82
CA ALA A 53 6.24 1.29 -2.52
C ALA A 53 5.30 0.83 -3.63
N SER A 54 5.66 1.05 -4.91
CA SER A 54 4.89 0.55 -6.06
C SER A 54 4.66 -0.97 -5.99
N HIS A 55 5.69 -1.71 -5.56
CA HIS A 55 5.57 -3.15 -5.39
C HIS A 55 4.71 -3.54 -4.18
N ALA A 56 4.81 -2.82 -3.08
CA ALA A 56 3.97 -3.00 -1.91
C ALA A 56 2.48 -2.79 -2.25
N GLU A 57 2.13 -1.72 -2.96
CA GLU A 57 0.73 -1.45 -3.36
C GLU A 57 0.19 -2.51 -4.31
N LYS A 58 1.05 -3.07 -5.16
CA LYS A 58 0.67 -4.23 -5.99
C LYS A 58 0.33 -5.44 -5.12
N ILE A 59 1.03 -5.65 -4.00
CA ILE A 59 0.72 -6.74 -3.06
C ILE A 59 -0.62 -6.45 -2.36
N HIS A 60 -0.87 -5.21 -1.92
CA HIS A 60 -2.16 -4.82 -1.33
C HIS A 60 -3.32 -5.04 -2.29
N ALA A 61 -3.23 -4.51 -3.51
CA ALA A 61 -4.22 -4.73 -4.57
C ALA A 61 -4.52 -6.22 -4.77
N ASN A 62 -3.48 -7.05 -4.89
CA ASN A 62 -3.68 -8.50 -5.07
C ASN A 62 -4.34 -9.17 -3.85
N ASN A 63 -4.04 -8.72 -2.63
CA ASN A 63 -4.67 -9.25 -1.43
C ASN A 63 -6.16 -8.83 -1.35
N HIS A 64 -6.49 -7.58 -1.69
CA HIS A 64 -7.89 -7.13 -1.77
C HIS A 64 -8.68 -7.87 -2.84
N LYS A 65 -8.08 -8.08 -4.01
CA LYS A 65 -8.68 -8.87 -5.09
C LYS A 65 -9.01 -10.30 -4.63
N LYS A 66 -8.07 -10.98 -3.97
CA LYS A 66 -8.32 -12.33 -3.43
C LYS A 66 -9.46 -12.34 -2.42
N ALA A 67 -9.51 -11.36 -1.53
CA ALA A 67 -10.59 -11.23 -0.55
C ALA A 67 -11.96 -10.98 -1.22
N LEU A 68 -12.02 -10.25 -2.35
CA LEU A 68 -13.24 -10.11 -3.17
C LEU A 68 -13.67 -11.44 -3.80
N GLU A 69 -12.72 -12.16 -4.40
CA GLU A 69 -12.98 -13.44 -5.08
C GLU A 69 -13.54 -14.49 -4.10
N GLU A 70 -13.05 -14.50 -2.85
CA GLU A 70 -13.58 -15.37 -1.79
C GLU A 70 -15.02 -15.02 -1.37
N LEU A 71 -15.46 -13.79 -1.59
CA LEU A 71 -16.85 -13.36 -1.40
C LEU A 71 -17.72 -13.65 -2.63
N GLY A 72 -17.15 -14.20 -3.70
CA GLY A 72 -17.85 -14.47 -4.96
C GLY A 72 -18.00 -13.25 -5.86
N ASP A 73 -17.23 -12.17 -5.62
CA ASP A 73 -17.22 -10.96 -6.45
C ASP A 73 -15.86 -10.80 -7.14
N LYS A 74 -15.70 -9.77 -7.97
CA LYS A 74 -14.45 -9.43 -8.66
C LYS A 74 -14.29 -7.91 -8.77
N PRO A 75 -13.05 -7.42 -8.94
CA PRO A 75 -12.84 -6.03 -9.29
C PRO A 75 -13.54 -5.65 -10.59
N ASP A 76 -13.94 -4.39 -10.69
CA ASP A 76 -14.46 -3.81 -11.92
C ASP A 76 -13.29 -3.46 -12.86
N ASP A 77 -13.53 -3.49 -14.17
CA ASP A 77 -12.52 -3.11 -15.15
C ASP A 77 -12.31 -1.58 -15.11
N PHE A 78 -11.06 -1.15 -14.99
CA PHE A 78 -10.71 0.26 -15.05
C PHE A 78 -9.26 0.44 -15.52
N ASN A 79 -8.93 1.65 -15.96
CA ASN A 79 -7.55 2.06 -16.22
C ASN A 79 -7.14 3.10 -15.17
N PRO A 80 -5.99 2.92 -14.49
CA PRO A 80 -5.44 3.95 -13.62
C PRO A 80 -5.23 5.28 -14.34
N GLU A 81 -5.64 6.36 -13.71
CA GLU A 81 -5.43 7.73 -14.19
C GLU A 81 -4.63 8.51 -13.14
N PHE A 82 -3.53 9.13 -13.56
CA PHE A 82 -2.66 9.93 -12.70
C PHE A 82 -1.77 10.85 -13.55
N GLU A 83 -1.21 11.87 -12.92
CA GLU A 83 -0.23 12.78 -13.53
C GLU A 83 1.16 12.54 -12.96
N VAL A 84 2.18 12.70 -13.80
CA VAL A 84 3.60 12.67 -13.40
C VAL A 84 4.16 14.08 -13.53
N LYS A 85 4.62 14.65 -12.42
CA LYS A 85 5.16 16.02 -12.31
C LYS A 85 6.63 15.98 -11.90
N SER A 86 7.13 17.01 -11.20
CA SER A 86 8.46 16.96 -10.60
C SER A 86 8.51 15.91 -9.49
N THR A 87 9.69 15.38 -9.17
CA THR A 87 9.86 14.44 -8.03
C THR A 87 9.32 15.00 -6.72
N LYS A 88 9.45 16.31 -6.50
CA LYS A 88 8.90 16.99 -5.33
C LYS A 88 7.37 16.95 -5.31
N ASP A 89 6.73 17.30 -6.42
CA ASP A 89 5.26 17.26 -6.53
C ASP A 89 4.73 15.83 -6.37
N ASN A 90 5.43 14.85 -6.95
CA ASN A 90 5.09 13.44 -6.86
C ASN A 90 5.20 12.91 -5.41
N LEU A 91 6.21 13.33 -4.65
CA LEU A 91 6.33 13.02 -3.22
C LEU A 91 5.18 13.63 -2.42
N GLN A 92 4.80 14.88 -2.70
CA GLN A 92 3.68 15.51 -2.03
C GLN A 92 2.36 14.79 -2.32
N ASP A 93 2.16 14.39 -3.58
CA ASP A 93 1.00 13.59 -3.99
C ASP A 93 0.95 12.23 -3.27
N ALA A 94 2.09 11.53 -3.17
CA ALA A 94 2.20 10.29 -2.41
C ALA A 94 1.85 10.49 -0.93
N ILE A 95 2.45 11.50 -0.27
CA ILE A 95 2.15 11.83 1.15
C ILE A 95 0.65 12.09 1.35
N ASN A 96 0.02 12.82 0.44
CA ASN A 96 -1.41 13.11 0.52
C ASN A 96 -2.26 11.84 0.38
N GLY A 97 -1.90 10.95 -0.55
CA GLY A 97 -2.52 9.64 -0.74
C GLY A 97 -2.42 8.79 0.53
N GLU A 98 -1.19 8.50 0.97
CA GLU A 98 -0.94 7.70 2.18
C GLU A 98 -1.65 8.29 3.41
N THR A 99 -1.68 9.61 3.53
CA THR A 99 -2.39 10.29 4.63
C THR A 99 -3.89 10.04 4.58
N TYR A 100 -4.51 10.15 3.41
CA TYR A 100 -5.94 9.84 3.25
C TYR A 100 -6.24 8.38 3.60
N GLU A 101 -5.38 7.46 3.15
CA GLU A 101 -5.55 6.04 3.40
C GLU A 101 -5.47 5.70 4.89
N VAL A 102 -4.47 6.24 5.58
CA VAL A 102 -4.24 6.03 7.01
C VAL A 102 -5.27 6.74 7.89
N THR A 103 -5.70 7.95 7.54
CA THR A 103 -6.57 8.74 8.42
C THR A 103 -8.06 8.50 8.18
N THR A 104 -8.43 8.07 6.97
CA THR A 104 -9.83 8.05 6.54
C THR A 104 -10.22 6.70 5.95
N MET A 105 -9.57 6.26 4.87
CA MET A 105 -10.03 5.13 4.08
C MET A 105 -9.97 3.81 4.85
N TYR A 106 -8.77 3.37 5.26
CA TYR A 106 -8.61 2.07 5.89
C TYR A 106 -9.27 1.95 7.25
N PRO A 107 -9.22 2.95 8.15
CA PRO A 107 -9.99 2.88 9.39
C PRO A 107 -11.48 2.64 9.15
N GLY A 108 -12.08 3.32 8.18
CA GLY A 108 -13.48 3.12 7.80
C GLY A 108 -13.74 1.71 7.27
N PHE A 109 -12.94 1.26 6.30
CA PHE A 109 -13.09 -0.06 5.69
C PHE A 109 -12.92 -1.21 6.69
N ILE A 110 -12.00 -1.07 7.64
CA ILE A 110 -11.78 -2.05 8.72
C ILE A 110 -13.02 -2.15 9.61
N GLU A 111 -13.63 -1.04 10.00
CA GLU A 111 -14.85 -1.05 10.82
C GLU A 111 -16.05 -1.65 10.07
N THR A 112 -16.22 -1.34 8.78
CA THR A 112 -17.22 -2.01 7.93
C THR A 112 -17.00 -3.52 7.94
N ALA A 113 -15.78 -3.98 7.66
CA ALA A 113 -15.46 -5.40 7.54
C ALA A 113 -15.62 -6.15 8.88
N LYS A 114 -15.32 -5.50 10.01
CA LYS A 114 -15.59 -6.03 11.36
C LYS A 114 -17.07 -6.19 11.61
N ALA A 115 -17.89 -5.19 11.29
CA ALA A 115 -19.34 -5.25 11.45
C ALA A 115 -19.95 -6.40 10.63
N ALA A 116 -19.49 -6.59 9.39
CA ALA A 116 -19.90 -7.68 8.51
C ALA A 116 -19.22 -9.04 8.83
N LYS A 117 -18.27 -9.07 9.77
CA LYS A 117 -17.44 -10.23 10.16
C LYS A 117 -16.72 -10.90 8.98
N VAL A 118 -16.31 -10.12 7.99
CA VAL A 118 -15.55 -10.61 6.82
C VAL A 118 -14.07 -10.64 7.18
N ARG A 119 -13.61 -11.76 7.76
CA ARG A 119 -12.26 -11.90 8.32
C ARG A 119 -11.15 -11.54 7.32
N ASN A 120 -11.24 -12.02 6.09
CA ASN A 120 -10.15 -11.84 5.13
C ASN A 120 -10.04 -10.39 4.64
N ALA A 121 -11.18 -9.68 4.53
CA ALA A 121 -11.21 -8.23 4.32
C ALA A 121 -10.51 -7.48 5.48
N ILE A 122 -10.83 -7.82 6.73
CA ILE A 122 -10.17 -7.22 7.91
C ILE A 122 -8.65 -7.44 7.85
N VAL A 123 -8.19 -8.64 7.51
CA VAL A 123 -6.77 -8.96 7.43
C VAL A 123 -6.07 -8.14 6.36
N THR A 124 -6.59 -8.12 5.13
CA THR A 124 -5.95 -7.39 4.03
C THR A 124 -5.97 -5.88 4.25
N PHE A 125 -7.06 -5.32 4.79
CA PHE A 125 -7.10 -3.89 5.15
C PHE A 125 -6.11 -3.55 6.26
N ASN A 126 -5.92 -4.43 7.26
CA ASN A 126 -4.93 -4.20 8.31
C ASN A 126 -3.48 -4.34 7.82
N TYR A 127 -3.23 -5.15 6.79
CA TYR A 127 -1.92 -5.23 6.16
C TYR A 127 -1.58 -3.91 5.48
N ALA A 128 -2.43 -3.45 4.56
CA ALA A 128 -2.24 -2.17 3.87
C ALA A 128 -2.16 -1.01 4.87
N PHE A 129 -3.17 -0.85 5.74
CA PHE A 129 -3.19 0.23 6.75
C PHE A 129 -1.88 0.39 7.53
N LYS A 130 -1.29 -0.70 8.01
CA LYS A 130 -0.04 -0.66 8.78
C LYS A 130 1.19 -0.39 7.90
N THR A 131 1.15 -0.81 6.64
CA THR A 131 2.19 -0.50 5.65
C THR A 131 2.12 0.97 5.24
N GLU A 132 0.93 1.51 4.96
CA GLU A 132 0.71 2.92 4.57
C GLU A 132 1.12 3.90 5.67
N MET A 133 0.92 3.54 6.94
CA MET A 133 1.47 4.30 8.07
C MET A 133 2.99 4.47 7.97
N LYS A 134 3.70 3.46 7.45
CA LYS A 134 5.14 3.52 7.24
C LYS A 134 5.49 4.23 5.94
N HIS A 135 4.79 3.96 4.84
CA HIS A 135 5.01 4.66 3.57
C HIS A 135 4.87 6.16 3.72
N LYS A 136 3.84 6.64 4.42
CA LYS A 136 3.67 8.05 4.77
C LYS A 136 4.95 8.62 5.40
N ILE A 137 5.48 7.96 6.44
CA ILE A 137 6.69 8.41 7.14
C ILE A 137 7.91 8.40 6.21
N LEU A 138 8.05 7.37 5.37
CA LEU A 138 9.16 7.27 4.43
C LEU A 138 9.11 8.38 3.36
N PHE A 139 7.93 8.68 2.82
CA PHE A 139 7.76 9.77 1.85
C PHE A 139 7.94 11.15 2.49
N GLU A 140 7.48 11.36 3.71
CA GLU A 140 7.75 12.59 4.49
C GLU A 140 9.25 12.78 4.70
N ALA A 141 9.97 11.73 5.12
CA ALA A 141 11.43 11.77 5.27
C ALA A 141 12.16 12.03 3.94
N ALA A 142 11.67 11.45 2.83
CA ALA A 142 12.20 11.69 1.50
C ALA A 142 11.99 13.15 1.05
N MET A 143 10.81 13.72 1.32
CA MET A 143 10.50 15.13 1.05
C MET A 143 11.40 16.07 1.85
N ASP A 144 11.59 15.80 3.15
CA ASP A 144 12.45 16.60 4.02
C ASP A 144 13.90 16.55 3.55
N SER A 145 14.40 15.35 3.21
CA SER A 145 15.74 15.15 2.68
C SER A 145 15.94 15.87 1.33
N LEU A 146 14.96 15.78 0.43
CA LEU A 146 14.98 16.47 -0.85
C LEU A 146 15.06 18.00 -0.66
N ASN A 147 14.24 18.56 0.22
CA ASN A 147 14.24 20.00 0.52
C ASN A 147 15.56 20.47 1.14
N ALA A 148 16.22 19.60 1.90
CA ALA A 148 17.52 19.88 2.52
C ALA A 148 18.73 19.62 1.59
N GLY A 149 18.52 19.12 0.36
CA GLY A 149 19.59 18.73 -0.54
C GLY A 149 20.41 17.52 -0.05
N LYS A 150 19.79 16.65 0.75
CA LYS A 150 20.41 15.51 1.44
C LYS A 150 19.98 14.16 0.88
N GLU A 151 19.49 14.13 -0.36
CA GLU A 151 18.91 12.92 -0.97
C GLU A 151 19.85 11.71 -0.92
N SER A 152 21.16 11.92 -1.04
CA SER A 152 22.19 10.88 -0.94
C SER A 152 22.32 10.23 0.45
N GLU A 153 21.77 10.86 1.49
CA GLU A 153 21.71 10.34 2.87
C GLU A 153 20.51 9.40 3.08
N LEU A 154 19.54 9.36 2.15
CA LEU A 154 18.42 8.42 2.21
C LEU A 154 18.89 6.98 2.02
N PRO A 155 18.11 5.99 2.51
CA PRO A 155 18.36 4.59 2.20
C PRO A 155 18.39 4.35 0.69
N SER A 156 19.44 3.66 0.23
CA SER A 156 19.57 3.20 -1.15
C SER A 156 19.04 1.79 -1.37
N VAL A 157 18.53 1.13 -0.32
CA VAL A 157 17.99 -0.22 -0.37
C VAL A 157 16.71 -0.29 0.45
N TYR A 158 15.67 -0.89 -0.13
CA TYR A 158 14.44 -1.21 0.58
C TYR A 158 14.09 -2.70 0.45
N ARG A 159 13.40 -3.24 1.45
CA ARG A 159 12.97 -4.64 1.51
C ARG A 159 11.47 -4.72 1.73
N VAL A 160 10.76 -5.37 0.82
CA VAL A 160 9.30 -5.48 0.84
C VAL A 160 8.90 -6.90 1.22
N CYS A 161 8.03 -7.03 2.22
CA CYS A 161 7.45 -8.30 2.60
C CYS A 161 6.56 -8.83 1.46
N PRO A 162 6.80 -10.05 0.94
CA PRO A 162 6.05 -10.56 -0.23
C PRO A 162 4.57 -10.86 0.09
N LEU A 163 4.23 -11.03 1.37
CA LEU A 163 2.88 -11.35 1.81
C LEU A 163 2.01 -10.12 2.04
N CYS A 164 2.57 -9.08 2.67
CA CYS A 164 1.77 -7.97 3.20
C CYS A 164 2.26 -6.58 2.79
N GLY A 165 3.24 -6.46 1.90
CA GLY A 165 3.72 -5.17 1.39
C GLY A 165 4.61 -4.38 2.36
N ASN A 166 4.77 -4.81 3.61
CA ASN A 166 5.55 -4.08 4.61
C ASN A 166 6.98 -3.74 4.13
N THR A 167 7.29 -2.45 4.04
CA THR A 167 8.54 -1.92 3.50
C THR A 167 9.54 -1.56 4.60
N TYR A 168 10.78 -2.03 4.50
CA TYR A 168 11.87 -1.74 5.43
C TYR A 168 13.02 -1.00 4.73
N GLU A 169 13.49 0.09 5.32
CA GLU A 169 14.69 0.87 4.91
C GLU A 169 16.03 0.24 5.31
N THR A 170 16.00 -0.72 6.26
CA THR A 170 17.19 -1.36 6.83
C THR A 170 17.05 -2.88 6.81
N GLU A 171 17.82 -3.59 7.65
CA GLU A 171 17.68 -5.04 7.80
C GLU A 171 16.28 -5.41 8.30
N VAL A 172 15.75 -6.50 7.73
CA VAL A 172 14.47 -7.05 8.13
C VAL A 172 14.69 -7.80 9.45
N PRO A 173 13.89 -7.54 10.51
CA PRO A 173 13.93 -8.37 11.72
C PRO A 173 13.62 -9.83 11.35
N GLY A 174 14.01 -10.82 12.17
CA GLY A 174 13.89 -12.25 11.81
C GLY A 174 12.50 -12.73 11.31
N LYS A 175 11.45 -11.93 11.52
CA LYS A 175 10.13 -12.04 10.88
C LYS A 175 9.52 -10.66 10.63
N CYS A 176 8.64 -10.56 9.64
CA CYS A 176 7.84 -9.37 9.35
C CYS A 176 7.04 -8.91 10.58
N GLY A 177 7.13 -7.62 10.93
CA GLY A 177 6.42 -7.03 12.06
C GLY A 177 4.91 -6.88 11.86
N ILE A 178 4.40 -7.03 10.63
CA ILE A 178 2.97 -6.92 10.31
C ILE A 178 2.31 -8.29 10.21
N CYS A 179 2.82 -9.18 9.34
CA CYS A 179 2.20 -10.48 9.07
C CYS A 179 2.94 -11.69 9.65
N GLY A 180 4.16 -11.53 10.15
CA GLY A 180 4.97 -12.61 10.70
C GLY A 180 5.74 -13.46 9.68
N GLU A 181 5.72 -13.11 8.38
CA GLU A 181 6.49 -13.79 7.33
C GLU A 181 8.00 -13.85 7.68
N PRO A 182 8.69 -14.99 7.55
CA PRO A 182 10.13 -15.07 7.77
C PRO A 182 10.94 -14.13 6.87
N ALA A 183 12.07 -13.63 7.36
CA ALA A 183 12.88 -12.62 6.66
C ALA A 183 13.52 -13.10 5.33
N GLY A 184 13.64 -14.42 5.11
CA GLY A 184 14.34 -15.01 3.98
C GLY A 184 13.72 -14.72 2.60
N ASP A 185 12.44 -14.35 2.57
CA ASP A 185 11.66 -14.22 1.32
C ASP A 185 11.40 -12.76 0.92
N PHE A 186 12.06 -11.80 1.57
CA PHE A 186 11.83 -10.38 1.30
C PHE A 186 12.41 -9.95 -0.05
N ILE A 187 11.63 -9.13 -0.75
CA ILE A 187 11.98 -8.62 -2.08
C ILE A 187 12.83 -7.37 -1.91
N VAL A 188 14.00 -7.34 -2.55
CA VAL A 188 15.00 -6.28 -2.37
C VAL A 188 14.99 -5.32 -3.56
N PHE A 189 14.90 -4.02 -3.26
CA PHE A 189 14.98 -2.91 -4.22
C PHE A 189 16.23 -2.08 -3.93
N LYS A 190 17.00 -1.72 -4.96
CA LYS A 190 18.27 -0.98 -4.86
C LYS A 190 18.67 -0.31 -6.17
#